data_AF-A0A1Q3V1W9-F1
#
_entry.id   AF-A0A1Q3V1W9-F1
#
_cell.length_a   1.000
_cell.length_b   1.000
_cell.length_c   1.000
_cell.angle_alpha   90.00
_cell.angle_beta   90.00
_cell.angle_gamma   90.00
#
_symmetry.space_group_name_H-M   'P 1'
#
loop_
_entity.id
_entity.type
_entity.pdbx_description
1 polymer ?
#
loop_
_entity_poly.entity_id
_entity_poly.type
_entity_poly.pdbx_seq_one_letter_code
_entity_poly.pdbx_strand_id
1 'polypeptide(L)' 'MHGFRNAGQTPTRLLVFATPGGNLQKMFGELADLTSHSEGMPSPQRVVELCARYNIFFAPPPAD' A
#
# COMPACT_ATOMS: atom_id res chain seq x y z
N MET A 1 -13.22 -4.55 -5.68
CA MET A 1 -12.04 -4.93 -4.87
C MET A 1 -11.02 -5.56 -5.80
N HIS A 2 -9.76 -5.14 -5.76
CA HIS A 2 -8.69 -5.71 -6.58
C HIS A 2 -7.39 -5.77 -5.76
N GLY A 3 -6.47 -6.64 -6.17
CA GLY A 3 -5.17 -6.82 -5.53
C GLY A 3 -4.23 -7.63 -6.41
N PHE A 4 -2.97 -7.70 -6.03
CA PHE A 4 -1.94 -8.46 -6.73
C PHE A 4 -1.07 -9.20 -5.71
N ARG A 5 -0.46 -10.30 -6.14
CA ARG A 5 0.54 -11.06 -5.38
C ARG A 5 1.70 -11.35 -6.30
N ASN A 6 2.93 -11.15 -5.83
CA ASN A 6 4.08 -11.77 -6.48
C ASN A 6 4.05 -13.28 -6.20
N ALA A 7 3.73 -14.08 -7.20
CA ALA A 7 3.67 -15.54 -7.09
C ALA A 7 5.03 -16.24 -7.32
N GLY A 8 6.07 -15.47 -7.68
CA GLY A 8 7.43 -15.96 -7.85
C GLY A 8 8.21 -16.00 -6.53
N GLN A 9 9.45 -16.51 -6.61
CA GLN A 9 10.37 -16.61 -5.46
C GLN A 9 11.35 -15.44 -5.37
N THR A 10 11.33 -14.53 -6.34
CA THR A 10 12.24 -13.39 -6.42
C THR A 10 11.46 -12.07 -6.42
N PRO A 11 12.02 -10.96 -5.89
CA PRO A 11 11.40 -9.65 -5.97
C PRO A 11 11.11 -9.24 -7.43
N THR A 12 9.98 -8.57 -7.64
CA THR A 12 9.58 -8.05 -8.95
C THR A 12 9.10 -6.61 -8.83
N ARG A 13 8.90 -5.95 -9.98
CA ARG A 13 8.42 -4.56 -10.06
C ARG A 13 6.99 -4.54 -10.59
N LEU A 14 6.16 -3.66 -10.04
CA LEU A 14 4.81 -3.37 -10.50
C LEU A 14 4.73 -1.91 -10.93
N LEU A 15 4.17 -1.66 -12.12
CA LEU A 15 3.79 -0.32 -12.56
C LEU A 15 2.31 -0.09 -12.28
N VAL A 16 1.99 1.00 -11.59
CA VAL A 16 0.60 1.39 -11.28
C VAL A 16 0.26 2.67 -12.05
N PHE A 17 -0.80 2.61 -12.86
CA PHE A 17 -1.36 3.77 -13.53
C PHE A 17 -2.51 4.35 -12.71
N ALA A 18 -2.50 5.67 -12.52
CA ALA A 18 -3.52 6.39 -11.76
C ALA A 18 -4.03 7.57 -12.58
N THR A 19 -5.34 7.83 -12.54
CA THR A 19 -5.91 9.03 -13.15
C THR A 19 -5.52 10.29 -12.36
N PRO A 20 -5.36 11.45 -13.02
CA PRO A 20 -5.19 12.72 -12.34
C PRO A 20 -6.29 12.98 -11.29
N GLY A 21 -5.94 13.61 -10.18
CA GLY A 21 -6.87 13.98 -9.10
C GLY A 21 -6.98 12.98 -7.93
N GLY A 22 -6.51 11.74 -8.09
CA GLY A 22 -6.53 10.74 -7.02
C GLY A 22 -5.43 10.89 -5.95
N ASN A 23 -4.49 11.82 -6.14
CA ASN A 23 -3.34 12.08 -5.26
C ASN A 23 -2.54 10.82 -4.83
N LEU A 24 -2.59 9.74 -5.61
CA LEU A 24 -1.95 8.45 -5.28
C LEU A 24 -0.43 8.56 -5.19
N GLN A 25 0.20 9.48 -5.93
CA GLN A 25 1.64 9.72 -5.78
C GLN A 25 2.00 10.19 -4.36
N LYS A 26 1.19 11.08 -3.78
CA LYS A 26 1.40 11.55 -2.41
C LYS A 26 1.15 10.43 -1.39
N MET A 27 0.12 9.62 -1.62
CA MET A 27 -0.16 8.42 -0.83
C MET A 27 1.04 7.46 -0.81
N PHE A 28 1.60 7.13 -1.97
CA PHE A 28 2.77 6.25 -2.06
C PHE A 28 4.03 6.85 -1.41
N GLY A 29 4.21 8.17 -1.46
CA GLY A 29 5.29 8.86 -0.75
C GLY A 29 5.17 8.68 0.77
N GLU A 30 4.00 8.98 1.34
CA GLU A 30 3.76 8.78 2.78
C GLU A 30 3.86 7.30 3.19
N LEU A 31 3.44 6.37 2.32
CA LEU A 31 3.61 4.95 2.57
C LEU A 31 5.08 4.54 2.55
N ALA A 32 5.88 5.10 1.64
CA ALA A 32 7.33 4.89 1.62
C ALA A 32 7.94 5.34 2.95
N ASP A 33 7.64 6.55 3.42
CA ASP A 33 8.11 7.09 4.70
C ASP A 33 7.71 6.21 5.90
N LEU A 34 6.49 5.66 5.87
CA LEU A 34 6.00 4.74 6.91
C LEU A 34 6.81 3.43 6.94
N THR A 35 7.26 2.95 5.77
CA THR A 35 7.94 1.65 5.63
C THR A 35 9.46 1.73 5.66
N SER A 36 10.05 2.88 5.35
CA SER A 36 11.51 3.08 5.27
C SER A 36 12.16 3.22 6.65
N HIS A 37 11.38 3.50 7.69
CA HIS A 37 11.85 3.74 9.05
C HIS A 37 11.39 2.69 10.08
N SER A 38 10.68 1.65 9.66
CA SER A 38 10.21 0.58 10.54
C SER A 38 11.20 -0.59 10.57
N GLU A 39 11.56 -1.08 11.76
CA GLU A 39 12.27 -2.35 11.96
C GLU A 39 11.33 -3.56 11.74
N GLY A 40 10.69 -3.60 10.57
CA GLY A 40 9.71 -4.63 10.22
C GLY A 40 8.55 -4.09 9.41
N MET A 41 7.52 -4.92 9.24
CA MET A 41 6.30 -4.53 8.55
C MET A 41 5.57 -3.44 9.34
N PRO A 42 5.04 -2.39 8.67
CA PRO A 42 4.18 -1.42 9.34
C PRO A 42 2.93 -2.13 9.88
N SER A 43 2.35 -1.62 10.97
CA SER A 43 1.12 -2.22 11.48
C SER A 43 0.01 -2.11 10.42
N PRO A 44 -0.78 -3.17 10.19
CA PRO A 44 -1.87 -3.14 9.21
C PRO A 44 -2.85 -1.98 9.44
N GLN A 45 -3.10 -1.63 10.70
CA GLN A 45 -3.97 -0.51 11.08
C GLN A 45 -3.43 0.83 10.56
N ARG A 46 -2.13 1.08 10.68
CA ARG A 46 -1.50 2.31 10.17
C ARG A 46 -1.57 2.42 8.65
N VAL A 47 -1.44 1.30 7.96
CA VAL A 47 -1.62 1.25 6.50
C VAL A 47 -3.06 1.54 6.12
N VAL A 48 -4.05 0.96 6.82
CA VAL A 48 -5.48 1.24 6.60
C VAL A 48 -5.81 2.71 6.84
N GLU A 49 -5.33 3.30 7.94
CA GLU A 49 -5.52 4.72 8.26
C GLU A 49 -4.92 5.64 7.18
N LEU A 50 -3.73 5.29 6.66
CA LEU A 50 -3.08 6.03 5.59
C LEU A 50 -3.91 5.96 4.30
N CYS A 51 -4.28 4.75 3.87
CA CYS A 51 -5.08 4.53 2.67
C CYS A 51 -6.43 5.26 2.72
N ALA A 52 -7.09 5.28 3.88
CA ALA A 52 -8.38 5.94 4.06
C ALA A 52 -8.33 7.45 3.78
N ARG A 53 -7.22 8.14 4.11
CA ARG A 53 -7.03 9.58 3.80
C ARG A 53 -7.06 9.88 2.30
N TYR A 54 -6.82 8.88 1.48
CA TYR A 54 -6.79 8.96 0.02
C TYR A 54 -8.00 8.28 -0.64
N ASN A 55 -9.08 8.04 0.12
CA ASN A 55 -10.30 7.35 -0.33
C ASN A 55 -10.05 5.92 -0.83
N ILE A 56 -9.00 5.26 -0.33
CA ILE A 56 -8.70 3.86 -0.62
C ILE A 56 -9.21 3.01 0.52
N PHE A 57 -10.16 2.12 0.22
CA PHE A 57 -10.51 1.04 1.13
C PHE A 57 -9.47 -0.07 1.03
N PHE A 58 -8.61 -0.18 2.04
CA PHE A 58 -7.65 -1.27 2.17
C PHE A 58 -8.25 -2.38 3.02
N ALA A 59 -8.57 -3.51 2.40
CA ALA A 59 -9.03 -4.67 3.15
C ALA A 59 -7.85 -5.23 3.98
N PRO A 60 -7.97 -5.37 5.30
CA PRO A 60 -6.95 -6.05 6.08
C PRO A 60 -6.77 -7.48 5.55
N PRO A 61 -5.57 -8.07 5.71
CA PRO A 61 -5.36 -9.46 5.34
C PRO A 61 -6.39 -10.34 6.07
N PRO A 62 -6.84 -11.46 5.46
CA PRO A 62 -7.69 -12.42 6.16
C PRO A 62 -7.01 -12.84 7.46
N ALA A 63 -7.79 -13.02 8.52
CA ALA A 63 -7.30 -13.71 9.71
C ALA A 63 -6.99 -15.16 9.32
N ASP A 64 -5.84 -15.67 9.77
CA ASP A 64 -5.46 -17.08 9.60
C ASP A 64 -6.46 -18.03 10.30
#